data_AF-A0A8T5UQ57-F1
#
_entry.id   AF-A0A8T5UQ57-F1
#
_cell.length_a   1.000
_cell.length_b   1.000
_cell.length_c   1.000
_cell.angle_alpha   90.00
_cell.angle_beta   90.00
_cell.angle_gamma   90.00
#
_symmetry.space_group_name_H-M   'P 1'
#
loop_
_entity.id
_entity.type
_entity.pdbx_description
1 polymer ?
#
loop_
_entity_poly.entity_id
_entity_poly.type
_entity_poly.pdbx_seq_one_letter_code
_entity_poly.pdbx_strand_id
1 'polypeptide(L)'
;HTSNPANLLPGDNITTVMTKFRDAIDTGNMTFFSRGDGSGTHSKEKELWAEIGIVAATRWTRQPDKYTETGQGMAATLLMTYEDVDGAHEGYTLVDRGTWLSFNNTYTSLNVLAESIVGEDRLLNPYGAIPVNPVLHPHVKYLSVCRFIGFLTSPYGQDLIDSYKKNNAVLFHSSFGVCDNTTSCSTIDDEIAIWTPFQAEYTGLTV
;
A
#
# COMPACT_ATOMS: atom_id res chain seq x y z
N HIS A 1 9.76 -15.35 5.83
CA HIS A 1 10.61 -16.56 5.93
C HIS A 1 10.81 -17.13 4.54
N THR A 2 11.64 -18.16 4.39
CA THR A 2 12.05 -18.70 3.08
C THR A 2 11.19 -19.86 2.58
N SER A 3 10.32 -20.44 3.42
CA SER A 3 9.61 -21.68 3.10
C SER A 3 8.61 -21.59 1.96
N ASN A 4 8.22 -20.38 1.52
CA ASN A 4 7.36 -20.11 0.33
C ASN A 4 6.33 -21.24 0.00
N PRO A 5 5.52 -21.71 0.96
CA PRO A 5 4.52 -22.77 0.77
C PRO A 5 3.51 -22.49 -0.34
N ALA A 6 3.23 -21.20 -0.59
CA ALA A 6 2.39 -20.78 -1.71
C ALA A 6 3.07 -20.89 -3.09
N ASN A 7 4.35 -21.25 -3.14
CA ASN A 7 5.13 -21.37 -4.37
C ASN A 7 5.03 -20.12 -5.25
N LEU A 8 5.19 -18.95 -4.62
CA LEU A 8 5.22 -17.66 -5.30
C LEU A 8 6.50 -17.57 -6.15
N LEU A 9 6.35 -17.08 -7.37
CA LEU A 9 7.44 -16.90 -8.31
C LEU A 9 7.71 -15.40 -8.50
N PRO A 10 8.97 -15.00 -8.77
CA PRO A 10 9.25 -13.64 -9.20
C PRO A 10 8.41 -13.27 -10.42
N GLY A 11 7.68 -12.15 -10.34
CA GLY A 11 6.82 -11.66 -11.42
C GLY A 11 5.39 -12.20 -11.41
N ASP A 12 5.01 -13.04 -10.42
CA ASP A 12 3.59 -13.34 -10.21
C ASP A 12 2.82 -12.05 -9.94
N ASN A 13 1.77 -11.81 -10.72
CA ASN A 13 0.86 -10.71 -10.48
C ASN A 13 0.03 -10.96 -9.20
N ILE A 14 -0.53 -9.90 -8.63
CA ILE A 14 -1.25 -9.93 -7.35
C ILE A 14 -2.45 -10.88 -7.40
N THR A 15 -3.19 -10.98 -8.52
CA THR A 15 -4.26 -11.98 -8.63
C THR A 15 -3.72 -13.41 -8.44
N THR A 16 -2.57 -13.69 -9.05
CA THR A 16 -1.89 -15.00 -8.97
C THR A 16 -1.39 -15.24 -7.55
N VAL A 17 -0.78 -14.23 -6.92
CA VAL A 17 -0.34 -14.29 -5.52
C VAL A 17 -1.51 -14.63 -4.60
N MET A 18 -2.63 -13.90 -4.70
CA MET A 18 -3.81 -14.15 -3.87
C MET A 18 -4.41 -15.54 -4.12
N THR A 19 -4.42 -16.00 -5.37
CA THR A 19 -4.90 -17.35 -5.73
C THR A 19 -4.03 -18.43 -5.08
N LYS A 20 -2.70 -18.29 -5.16
CA LYS A 20 -1.75 -19.21 -4.54
C LYS A 20 -1.82 -19.18 -3.02
N PHE A 21 -2.01 -18.00 -2.42
CA PHE A 21 -2.25 -17.84 -0.98
C PHE A 21 -3.53 -18.57 -0.55
N ARG A 22 -4.64 -18.41 -1.27
CA ARG A 22 -5.86 -19.18 -0.99
C ARG A 22 -5.57 -20.68 -0.97
N ASP A 23 -4.89 -21.21 -1.98
CA ASP A 23 -4.64 -22.64 -2.10
C ASP A 23 -3.73 -23.17 -0.97
N ALA A 24 -2.71 -22.39 -0.58
CA ALA A 24 -1.83 -22.71 0.55
C ALA A 24 -2.57 -22.68 1.90
N ILE A 25 -3.44 -21.68 2.11
CA ILE A 25 -4.28 -21.58 3.31
C ILE A 25 -5.27 -22.77 3.37
N ASP A 26 -5.92 -23.10 2.25
CA ASP A 26 -6.92 -24.15 2.19
C ASP A 26 -6.35 -25.53 2.50
N THR A 27 -5.10 -25.77 2.07
CA THR A 27 -4.36 -27.02 2.33
C THR A 27 -3.73 -27.08 3.73
N GLY A 28 -3.84 -26.02 4.54
CA GLY A 28 -3.42 -26.01 5.95
C GLY A 28 -1.93 -25.81 6.17
N ASN A 29 -1.20 -25.29 5.17
CA ASN A 29 0.24 -25.05 5.25
C ASN A 29 0.57 -23.57 5.50
N MET A 30 -0.41 -22.77 5.91
CA MET A 30 -0.30 -21.31 5.94
C MET A 30 -1.42 -20.65 6.77
N THR A 31 -1.05 -19.65 7.58
CA THR A 31 -1.97 -18.75 8.30
C THR A 31 -1.87 -17.34 7.71
N PHE A 32 -3.01 -16.73 7.38
CA PHE A 32 -3.07 -15.31 7.00
C PHE A 32 -3.58 -14.45 8.17
N PHE A 33 -2.76 -13.51 8.61
CA PHE A 33 -3.10 -12.52 9.64
C PHE A 33 -3.67 -11.26 8.98
N SER A 34 -4.96 -11.03 9.21
CA SER A 34 -5.64 -9.79 8.87
C SER A 34 -5.61 -8.84 10.05
N ARG A 35 -5.53 -7.53 9.77
CA ARG A 35 -5.75 -6.53 10.82
C ARG A 35 -7.15 -6.59 11.42
N GLY A 36 -8.17 -6.93 10.63
CA GLY A 36 -9.56 -7.02 11.10
C GLY A 36 -10.14 -5.77 11.77
N ASP A 37 -9.57 -4.58 11.50
CA ASP A 37 -9.79 -3.38 12.33
C ASP A 37 -10.50 -2.22 11.61
N GLY A 38 -10.84 -2.42 10.34
CA GLY A 38 -11.53 -1.43 9.50
C GLY A 38 -10.62 -0.35 8.88
N SER A 39 -9.30 -0.51 9.01
CA SER A 39 -8.31 0.40 8.39
C SER A 39 -8.25 0.32 6.86
N GLY A 40 -7.49 1.22 6.24
CA GLY A 40 -7.16 1.16 4.82
C GLY A 40 -6.50 -0.16 4.40
N THR A 41 -5.55 -0.68 5.20
CA THR A 41 -4.92 -1.99 4.95
C THR A 41 -5.92 -3.13 4.99
N HIS A 42 -6.82 -3.14 5.99
CA HIS A 42 -7.89 -4.15 6.06
C HIS A 42 -8.85 -4.04 4.87
N SER A 43 -9.17 -2.82 4.44
CA SER A 43 -10.04 -2.61 3.27
C SER A 43 -9.37 -3.11 1.99
N LYS A 44 -8.09 -2.79 1.78
CA LYS A 44 -7.30 -3.27 0.65
C LYS A 44 -7.20 -4.79 0.61
N GLU A 45 -6.90 -5.41 1.75
CA GLU A 45 -6.84 -6.88 1.86
C GLU A 45 -8.16 -7.55 1.46
N LYS A 46 -9.31 -7.03 1.92
CA LYS A 46 -10.62 -7.53 1.50
C LYS A 46 -10.89 -7.34 0.01
N GLU A 47 -10.47 -6.22 -0.58
CA GLU A 47 -10.56 -6.00 -2.03
C GLU A 47 -9.79 -7.09 -2.79
N LEU A 48 -8.55 -7.37 -2.39
CA LEU A 48 -7.69 -8.38 -3.02
C LEU A 48 -8.29 -9.80 -2.93
N TRP A 49 -8.93 -10.15 -1.80
CA TRP A 49 -9.66 -11.41 -1.70
C TRP A 49 -10.89 -11.46 -2.60
N ALA A 50 -11.66 -10.36 -2.65
CA ALA A 50 -12.87 -10.27 -3.45
C ALA A 50 -12.57 -10.39 -4.96
N GLU A 51 -11.41 -9.91 -5.41
CA GLU A 51 -10.96 -10.05 -6.81
C GLU A 51 -10.84 -11.51 -7.27
N ILE A 52 -10.54 -12.43 -6.35
CA ILE A 52 -10.51 -13.88 -6.63
C ILE A 52 -11.78 -14.60 -6.15
N GLY A 53 -12.86 -13.84 -5.90
CA GLY A 53 -14.17 -14.36 -5.51
C GLY A 53 -14.27 -14.79 -4.05
N ILE A 54 -13.37 -14.34 -3.18
CA ILE A 54 -13.35 -14.70 -1.76
C ILE A 54 -13.89 -13.58 -0.88
N VAL A 55 -14.82 -13.94 0.02
CA VAL A 55 -15.19 -13.13 1.17
C VAL A 55 -14.60 -13.78 2.41
N ALA A 56 -13.44 -13.29 2.86
CA ALA A 56 -12.60 -13.91 3.90
C ALA A 56 -13.39 -14.22 5.19
N ALA A 57 -14.23 -13.28 5.63
CA ALA A 57 -15.10 -13.41 6.81
C ALA A 57 -15.99 -14.67 6.79
N THR A 58 -16.36 -15.16 5.61
CA THR A 58 -17.19 -16.37 5.42
C THR A 58 -16.41 -17.59 4.94
N ARG A 59 -15.27 -17.41 4.27
CA ARG A 59 -14.51 -18.49 3.63
C ARG A 59 -13.82 -19.41 4.64
N TRP A 60 -13.24 -18.81 5.69
CA TRP A 60 -12.49 -19.49 6.74
C TRP A 60 -13.12 -19.28 8.12
N THR A 61 -14.45 -19.10 8.17
CA THR A 61 -15.18 -18.96 9.42
C THR A 61 -14.88 -20.16 10.34
N ARG A 62 -14.51 -19.86 11.60
CA ARG A 62 -14.10 -20.85 12.61
C ARG A 62 -12.82 -21.64 12.27
N GLN A 63 -11.97 -21.13 11.38
CA GLN A 63 -10.64 -21.68 11.06
C GLN A 63 -9.55 -20.61 11.33
N PRO A 64 -9.29 -20.27 12.61
CA PRO A 64 -8.30 -19.25 12.97
C PRO A 64 -6.87 -19.64 12.55
N ASP A 65 -6.59 -20.94 12.42
CA ASP A 65 -5.37 -21.51 11.85
C ASP A 65 -5.16 -21.18 10.37
N LYS A 66 -6.16 -20.62 9.69
CA LYS A 66 -6.12 -20.25 8.28
C LYS A 66 -6.20 -18.75 8.06
N TYR A 67 -7.11 -18.09 8.78
CA TYR A 67 -7.32 -16.66 8.69
C TYR A 67 -7.63 -16.11 10.07
N THR A 68 -6.71 -15.29 10.60
CA THR A 68 -6.82 -14.67 11.92
C THR A 68 -6.98 -13.16 11.77
N GLU A 69 -8.13 -12.65 12.21
CA GLU A 69 -8.34 -11.22 12.40
C GLU A 69 -7.78 -10.82 13.77
N THR A 70 -6.77 -9.96 13.79
CA THR A 70 -6.11 -9.52 15.02
C THR A 70 -6.90 -8.46 15.77
N GLY A 71 -7.72 -7.67 15.06
CA GLY A 71 -8.44 -6.52 15.59
C GLY A 71 -7.51 -5.36 16.02
N GLN A 72 -6.28 -5.32 15.51
CA GLN A 72 -5.21 -4.47 16.03
C GLN A 72 -4.47 -3.64 14.97
N GLY A 73 -3.59 -2.76 15.47
CA GLY A 73 -2.58 -2.01 14.74
C GLY A 73 -1.74 -2.87 13.78
N MET A 74 -1.18 -2.25 12.73
CA MET A 74 -0.28 -2.94 11.82
C MET A 74 0.97 -3.48 12.53
N ALA A 75 1.52 -2.73 13.51
CA ALA A 75 2.67 -3.19 14.29
C ALA A 75 2.39 -4.50 15.06
N ALA A 76 1.24 -4.59 15.72
CA ALA A 76 0.88 -5.77 16.49
C ALA A 76 0.48 -6.95 15.60
N THR A 77 -0.17 -6.68 14.46
CA THR A 77 -0.45 -7.71 13.45
C THR A 77 0.84 -8.30 12.89
N LEU A 78 1.81 -7.45 12.55
CA LEU A 78 3.12 -7.88 12.07
C LEU A 78 3.91 -8.65 13.13
N LEU A 79 3.82 -8.26 14.40
CA LEU A 79 4.40 -9.02 15.51
C LEU A 79 3.80 -10.42 15.61
N MET A 80 2.47 -10.56 15.55
CA MET A 80 1.82 -11.88 15.57
C MET A 80 2.24 -12.74 14.38
N THR A 81 2.32 -12.16 13.19
CA THR A 81 2.85 -12.87 12.00
C THR A 81 4.29 -13.33 12.22
N TYR A 82 5.14 -12.47 12.79
CA TYR A 82 6.52 -12.81 13.11
C TYR A 82 6.62 -13.94 14.15
N GLU A 83 5.85 -13.88 15.23
CA GLU A 83 5.82 -14.90 16.28
C GLU A 83 5.34 -16.27 15.77
N ASP A 84 4.36 -16.29 14.86
CA ASP A 84 3.89 -17.51 14.21
C ASP A 84 5.01 -18.19 13.41
N VAL A 85 5.73 -17.38 12.62
CA VAL A 85 6.87 -17.81 11.80
C VAL A 85 8.04 -18.30 12.66
N ASP A 86 8.39 -17.57 13.72
CA ASP A 86 9.45 -17.97 14.66
C ASP A 86 9.09 -19.25 15.44
N GLY A 87 7.80 -19.51 15.61
CA GLY A 87 7.25 -20.77 16.12
C GLY A 87 7.30 -21.94 15.13
N ALA A 88 7.97 -21.78 13.98
CA ALA A 88 8.04 -22.74 12.88
C ALA A 88 6.70 -23.01 12.16
N HIS A 89 5.82 -22.00 12.14
CA HIS A 89 4.63 -21.98 11.29
C HIS A 89 4.83 -21.05 10.08
N GLU A 90 3.78 -20.90 9.27
CA GLU A 90 3.83 -20.27 7.96
C GLU A 90 2.87 -19.07 7.94
N GLY A 91 3.26 -18.02 8.68
CA GLY A 91 2.45 -16.81 8.88
C GLY A 91 2.66 -15.73 7.82
N TYR A 92 1.56 -15.15 7.35
CA TYR A 92 1.56 -14.08 6.34
C TYR A 92 0.66 -12.91 6.71
N THR A 93 0.98 -11.72 6.21
CA THR A 93 0.12 -10.53 6.34
C THR A 93 0.33 -9.61 5.14
N LEU A 94 -0.69 -8.81 4.82
CA LEU A 94 -0.51 -7.59 4.03
C LEU A 94 0.04 -6.49 4.95
N VAL A 95 1.04 -5.73 4.48
CA VAL A 95 1.65 -4.63 5.25
C VAL A 95 2.01 -3.48 4.31
N ASP A 96 1.89 -2.24 4.78
CA ASP A 96 2.36 -1.08 4.03
C ASP A 96 3.89 -0.95 4.09
N ARG A 97 4.50 -0.38 3.05
CA ARG A 97 5.95 -0.24 2.91
C ARG A 97 6.58 0.54 4.08
N GLY A 98 5.90 1.55 4.60
CA GLY A 98 6.38 2.39 5.69
C GLY A 98 6.50 1.63 7.00
N THR A 99 5.50 0.82 7.33
CA THR A 99 5.53 -0.08 8.48
C THR A 99 6.57 -1.17 8.29
N TRP A 100 6.63 -1.82 7.11
CA TRP A 100 7.63 -2.85 6.84
C TRP A 100 9.06 -2.33 7.05
N LEU A 101 9.41 -1.19 6.46
CA LEU A 101 10.74 -0.59 6.63
C LEU A 101 11.04 -0.19 8.08
N SER A 102 10.03 0.00 8.92
CA SER A 102 10.21 0.27 10.35
C SER A 102 10.61 -0.96 11.16
N PHE A 103 10.21 -2.16 10.72
CA PHE A 103 10.31 -3.39 11.50
C PHE A 103 11.15 -4.49 10.83
N ASN A 104 11.54 -4.34 9.55
CA ASN A 104 12.28 -5.36 8.81
C ASN A 104 13.62 -5.76 9.46
N ASN A 105 14.29 -4.83 10.14
CA ASN A 105 15.52 -5.11 10.88
C ASN A 105 15.26 -5.78 12.25
N THR A 106 14.01 -5.75 12.73
CA THR A 106 13.57 -6.37 13.99
C THR A 106 13.02 -7.77 13.75
N TYR A 107 12.16 -7.93 12.74
CA TYR A 107 11.49 -9.19 12.41
C TYR A 107 12.21 -9.90 11.27
N THR A 108 13.44 -10.34 11.54
CA THR A 108 14.39 -10.85 10.53
C THR A 108 13.98 -12.18 9.88
N SER A 109 13.03 -12.90 10.47
CA SER A 109 12.45 -14.10 9.87
C SER A 109 11.34 -13.78 8.86
N LEU A 110 10.81 -12.56 8.81
CA LEU A 110 9.85 -12.14 7.79
C LEU A 110 10.57 -11.67 6.52
N ASN A 111 9.95 -11.91 5.36
CA ASN A 111 10.45 -11.47 4.06
C ASN A 111 9.29 -10.92 3.23
N VAL A 112 9.58 -9.96 2.35
CA VAL A 112 8.64 -9.55 1.30
C VAL A 112 8.60 -10.66 0.25
N LEU A 113 7.40 -11.21 -0.01
CA LEU A 113 7.22 -12.22 -1.05
C LEU A 113 6.56 -11.69 -2.32
N ALA A 114 5.77 -10.63 -2.20
CA ALA A 114 5.16 -9.92 -3.29
C ALA A 114 5.12 -8.43 -2.95
N GLU A 115 5.39 -7.58 -3.93
CA GLU A 115 5.21 -6.13 -3.85
C GLU A 115 4.60 -5.64 -5.16
N SER A 116 4.15 -4.38 -5.19
CA SER A 116 3.65 -3.77 -6.42
C SER A 116 4.73 -3.85 -7.49
N ILE A 117 4.40 -4.46 -8.63
CA ILE A 117 5.25 -4.43 -9.82
C ILE A 117 4.86 -3.21 -10.64
N VAL A 118 5.80 -2.62 -11.36
CA VAL A 118 5.52 -1.52 -12.31
C VAL A 118 4.46 -1.98 -13.32
N GLY A 119 3.37 -1.20 -13.45
CA GLY A 119 2.21 -1.54 -14.30
C GLY A 119 1.17 -2.45 -13.62
N GLU A 120 1.31 -2.73 -12.32
CA GLU A 120 0.31 -3.43 -11.52
C GLU A 120 -0.19 -2.57 -10.36
N ASP A 121 -1.39 -2.01 -10.53
CA ASP A 121 -1.95 -0.99 -9.65
C ASP A 121 -2.63 -1.54 -8.39
N ARG A 122 -2.74 -2.86 -8.25
CA ARG A 122 -3.60 -3.49 -7.22
C ARG A 122 -3.13 -3.25 -5.80
N LEU A 123 -1.82 -3.04 -5.59
CA LEU A 123 -1.23 -2.70 -4.29
C LEU A 123 -0.96 -1.20 -4.12
N LEU A 124 -1.36 -0.35 -5.08
CA LEU A 124 -1.20 1.08 -4.92
C LEU A 124 -2.05 1.60 -3.77
N ASN A 125 -1.43 2.44 -2.96
CA ASN A 125 -2.08 3.20 -1.89
C ASN A 125 -1.91 4.69 -2.21
N PRO A 126 -2.70 5.26 -3.13
CA PRO A 126 -2.54 6.63 -3.60
C PRO A 126 -2.90 7.64 -2.50
N TYR A 127 -2.14 8.72 -2.44
CA TYR A 127 -2.40 9.86 -1.56
C TYR A 127 -2.90 11.04 -2.39
N GLY A 128 -4.02 11.63 -1.97
CA GLY A 128 -4.61 12.81 -2.60
C GLY A 128 -4.67 14.00 -1.66
N ALA A 129 -4.45 15.20 -2.19
CA ALA A 129 -4.66 16.46 -1.49
C ALA A 129 -5.92 17.15 -2.02
N ILE A 130 -6.95 17.26 -1.17
CA ILE A 130 -8.26 17.80 -1.57
C ILE A 130 -8.45 19.17 -0.90
N PRO A 131 -8.56 20.27 -1.67
CA PRO A 131 -8.83 21.58 -1.09
C PRO A 131 -10.26 21.65 -0.53
N VAL A 132 -10.41 22.23 0.67
CA VAL A 132 -11.73 22.47 1.27
C VAL A 132 -12.48 23.56 0.49
N ASN A 133 -13.76 23.32 0.19
CA ASN A 133 -14.60 24.25 -0.57
C ASN A 133 -14.72 25.62 0.13
N PRO A 134 -14.19 26.71 -0.46
CA PRO A 134 -14.21 28.03 0.17
C PRO A 134 -15.58 28.72 0.12
N VAL A 135 -16.48 28.31 -0.78
CA VAL A 135 -17.84 28.85 -0.85
C VAL A 135 -18.65 28.37 0.37
N LEU A 136 -18.49 27.10 0.73
CA LEU A 136 -19.14 26.51 1.92
C LEU A 136 -18.42 26.88 3.21
N HIS A 137 -17.09 27.07 3.16
CA HIS A 137 -16.26 27.39 4.32
C HIS A 137 -15.42 28.65 4.08
N PRO A 138 -16.01 29.87 4.18
CA PRO A 138 -15.32 31.11 3.80
C PRO A 138 -14.07 31.47 4.62
N HIS A 139 -13.87 30.82 5.77
CA HIS A 139 -12.74 31.07 6.66
C HIS A 139 -11.45 30.32 6.25
N VAL A 140 -11.56 29.34 5.35
CA VAL A 140 -10.41 28.52 4.93
C VAL A 140 -9.40 29.35 4.15
N LYS A 141 -8.10 29.04 4.31
CA LYS A 141 -7.01 29.72 3.60
C LYS A 141 -6.81 29.11 2.22
N TYR A 142 -7.82 29.23 1.36
CA TYR A 142 -7.87 28.54 0.06
C TYR A 142 -6.62 28.77 -0.78
N LEU A 143 -6.18 30.03 -0.93
CA LEU A 143 -4.97 30.35 -1.70
C LEU A 143 -3.69 29.72 -1.11
N SER A 144 -3.58 29.62 0.22
CA SER A 144 -2.46 28.93 0.87
C SER A 144 -2.48 27.42 0.59
N VAL A 145 -3.67 26.82 0.57
CA VAL A 145 -3.84 25.40 0.20
C VAL A 145 -3.50 25.19 -1.27
N CYS A 146 -3.94 26.07 -2.18
CA CYS A 146 -3.57 25.97 -3.59
C CYS A 146 -2.06 26.07 -3.80
N ARG A 147 -1.36 26.94 -3.07
CA ARG A 147 0.12 26.98 -3.08
C ARG A 147 0.73 25.67 -2.59
N PHE A 148 0.24 25.13 -1.48
CA PHE A 148 0.72 23.85 -0.96
C PHE A 148 0.50 22.69 -1.96
N ILE A 149 -0.66 22.62 -2.62
CA ILE A 149 -0.91 21.62 -3.65
C ILE A 149 -0.03 21.88 -4.89
N GLY A 150 0.17 23.15 -5.26
CA GLY A 150 1.14 23.54 -6.29
C GLY A 150 2.56 23.07 -5.96
N PHE A 151 2.99 23.18 -4.71
CA PHE A 151 4.27 22.62 -4.24
C PHE A 151 4.29 21.10 -4.43
N LEU A 152 3.31 20.39 -3.87
CA LEU A 152 3.23 18.93 -3.95
C LEU A 152 3.27 18.42 -5.38
N THR A 153 2.59 19.09 -6.29
CA THR A 153 2.43 18.67 -7.70
C THR A 153 3.51 19.22 -8.64
N SER A 154 4.37 20.14 -8.17
CA SER A 154 5.49 20.66 -8.95
C SER A 154 6.58 19.61 -9.18
N PRO A 155 7.41 19.74 -10.24
CA PRO A 155 8.57 18.87 -10.42
C PRO A 155 9.46 18.78 -9.18
N TYR A 156 9.72 19.92 -8.52
CA TYR A 156 10.50 19.97 -7.28
C TYR A 156 9.86 19.16 -6.13
N GLY A 157 8.55 19.29 -5.94
CA GLY A 157 7.83 18.53 -4.91
C GLY A 157 7.79 17.03 -5.21
N GLN A 158 7.57 16.65 -6.47
CA GLN A 158 7.62 15.26 -6.92
C GLN A 158 9.03 14.66 -6.72
N ASP A 159 10.10 15.38 -7.05
CA ASP A 159 11.49 14.95 -6.80
C ASP A 159 11.79 14.78 -5.30
N LEU A 160 11.26 15.66 -4.45
CA LEU A 160 11.38 15.51 -2.99
C LEU A 160 10.66 14.24 -2.48
N ILE A 161 9.51 13.90 -3.06
CA ILE A 161 8.78 12.67 -2.74
C ILE A 161 9.60 11.44 -3.15
N ASP A 162 10.13 11.43 -4.38
CA ASP A 162 10.91 10.31 -4.93
C ASP A 162 12.29 10.14 -4.25
N SER A 163 12.85 11.21 -3.71
CA SER A 163 14.11 11.18 -2.97
C SER A 163 13.95 10.87 -1.49
N TYR A 164 12.73 10.90 -0.94
CA TYR A 164 12.50 10.63 0.48
C TYR A 164 12.77 9.16 0.81
N LYS A 165 13.69 8.94 1.76
CA LYS A 165 14.13 7.60 2.19
C LYS A 165 13.88 7.34 3.66
N LYS A 166 13.53 6.10 3.96
CA LYS A 166 13.50 5.53 5.31
C LYS A 166 14.36 4.29 5.32
N ASN A 167 15.33 4.20 6.25
CA ASN A 167 16.29 3.10 6.31
C ASN A 167 16.97 2.82 4.95
N ASN A 168 17.40 3.88 4.27
CA ASN A 168 18.03 3.87 2.93
C ASN A 168 17.17 3.36 1.76
N ALA A 169 15.90 3.01 1.99
CA ALA A 169 14.95 2.65 0.95
C ALA A 169 14.02 3.83 0.61
N VAL A 170 13.72 4.00 -0.68
CA VAL A 170 12.69 4.95 -1.14
C VAL A 170 11.35 4.49 -0.58
N LEU A 171 10.63 5.42 0.05
CA LEU A 171 9.36 5.10 0.72
C LEU A 171 8.13 5.43 -0.14
N PHE A 172 8.19 6.53 -0.89
CA PHE A 172 7.08 7.01 -1.72
C PHE A 172 7.54 7.16 -3.16
N HIS A 173 6.60 7.00 -4.06
CA HIS A 173 6.77 7.28 -5.48
C HIS A 173 5.80 8.36 -5.88
N SER A 174 6.31 9.39 -6.55
CA SER A 174 5.54 10.49 -7.07
C SER A 174 4.70 10.01 -8.27
N SER A 175 3.53 10.61 -8.49
CA SER A 175 2.58 10.13 -9.51
C SER A 175 1.86 11.26 -10.27
N PHE A 176 2.05 12.52 -9.88
CA PHE A 176 1.36 13.63 -10.51
C PHE A 176 1.86 13.83 -11.95
N GLY A 177 0.96 13.75 -12.93
CA GLY A 177 1.31 13.86 -14.35
C GLY A 177 2.11 12.68 -14.90
N VAL A 178 2.30 11.62 -14.11
CA VAL A 178 2.94 10.38 -14.55
C VAL A 178 1.87 9.46 -15.11
N CYS A 179 1.92 9.26 -16.43
CA CYS A 179 1.12 8.28 -17.15
C CYS A 179 2.03 7.15 -17.58
N ASP A 180 1.71 5.91 -17.20
CA ASP A 180 2.29 4.75 -17.87
C ASP A 180 1.42 4.41 -19.10
N ASN A 181 2.00 3.78 -20.13
CA ASN A 181 1.30 3.46 -21.38
C ASN A 181 0.36 2.24 -21.26
N THR A 182 0.19 1.69 -20.06
CA THR A 182 -0.51 0.43 -19.77
C THR A 182 -1.71 0.61 -18.83
N THR A 183 -1.81 1.75 -18.16
CA THR A 183 -2.78 2.04 -17.10
C THR A 183 -3.25 3.50 -17.21
N SER A 184 -4.51 3.76 -16.85
CA SER A 184 -5.08 5.10 -16.85
C SER A 184 -4.23 6.04 -15.98
N CYS A 185 -3.93 7.25 -16.48
CA CYS A 185 -3.16 8.23 -15.73
C CYS A 185 -3.73 8.42 -14.32
N SER A 186 -2.85 8.37 -13.32
CA SER A 186 -3.24 8.60 -11.91
C SER A 186 -3.73 10.03 -11.65
N THR A 187 -3.49 10.93 -12.59
CA THR A 187 -4.06 12.29 -12.66
C THR A 187 -4.70 12.52 -14.01
N ILE A 188 -5.90 13.11 -14.03
CA ILE A 188 -6.58 13.48 -15.28
C ILE A 188 -6.07 14.82 -15.80
N ASP A 189 -6.22 15.07 -17.12
CA ASP A 189 -5.79 16.33 -17.76
C ASP A 189 -6.33 17.59 -17.07
N ASP A 190 -7.57 17.52 -16.57
CA ASP A 190 -8.20 18.61 -15.82
C ASP A 190 -7.46 18.92 -14.51
N GLU A 191 -7.00 17.90 -13.78
CA GLU A 191 -6.23 18.09 -12.55
C GLU A 191 -4.87 18.72 -12.85
N ILE A 192 -4.22 18.26 -13.93
CA ILE A 192 -2.96 18.84 -14.40
C ILE A 192 -3.18 20.32 -14.72
N ALA A 193 -4.22 20.65 -15.47
CA ALA A 193 -4.54 22.04 -15.85
C ALA A 193 -4.87 22.93 -14.64
N ILE A 194 -5.56 22.40 -13.63
CA ILE A 194 -5.89 23.14 -12.39
C ILE A 194 -4.64 23.51 -11.60
N TRP A 195 -3.70 22.57 -11.46
CA TRP A 195 -2.58 22.74 -10.53
C TRP A 195 -1.33 23.35 -11.16
N THR A 196 -1.10 23.15 -12.46
CA THR A 196 0.07 23.69 -13.19
C THR A 196 0.32 25.20 -12.92
N PRO A 197 -0.69 26.09 -12.93
CA PRO A 197 -0.46 27.52 -12.66
C PRO A 197 0.11 27.81 -11.26
N PHE A 198 -0.15 26.96 -10.27
CA PHE A 198 0.34 27.12 -8.90
C PHE A 198 1.78 26.60 -8.71
N GLN A 199 2.36 25.94 -9.73
CA GLN A 199 3.70 25.38 -9.66
C GLN A 199 4.80 26.41 -9.95
N ALA A 200 4.44 27.56 -10.53
CA ALA A 200 5.40 28.57 -11.00
C ALA A 200 6.33 29.10 -9.91
N GLU A 201 5.87 29.14 -8.65
CA GLU A 201 6.68 29.57 -7.49
C GLU A 201 7.82 28.58 -7.16
N TYR A 202 7.80 27.36 -7.72
CA TYR A 202 8.76 26.28 -7.43
C TYR A 202 9.66 25.92 -8.63
N THR A 203 9.48 26.58 -9.77
CA THR A 203 10.29 26.34 -10.98
C THR A 203 11.76 26.65 -10.73
N GLY A 204 12.64 25.71 -11.08
CA GLY A 204 14.10 25.87 -10.98
C GLY A 204 14.69 25.52 -9.62
N LEU A 205 13.87 25.10 -8.65
CA LEU A 205 14.36 24.47 -7.42
C LEU A 205 14.82 23.04 -7.69
N THR A 206 15.84 22.58 -6.95
CA THR A 206 16.43 21.25 -7.09
C THR A 206 16.63 20.60 -5.72
N VAL A 207 16.58 19.27 -5.67
CA VAL A 207 16.81 18.45 -4.47
C VAL A 207 18.29 18.29 -4.15
#